data_AF-A0A9D8LBD0-F1
#
_entry.id   AF-A0A9D8LBD0-F1
#
_cell.length_a   1.000
_cell.length_b   1.000
_cell.length_c   1.000
_cell.angle_alpha   90.00
_cell.angle_beta   90.00
_cell.angle_gamma   90.00
#
_symmetry.space_group_name_H-M   'P 1'
#
loop_
_entity.id
_entity.type
_entity.pdbx_description
1 polymer ?
#
loop_
_entity_poly.entity_id
_entity_poly.type
_entity_poly.pdbx_seq_one_letter_code
_entity_poly.pdbx_strand_id
1 'polypeptide(L)'
;MADLVSIFNLVAPFFGLILLGFVIGRYKRLPAEGLAWLQFFLIYVALPPLFYRLIADKPLSELANWRFVACTTTATFCAFCLSFVLGLRHNHGNMPQAVMQGVAGAYSNIGYMGPPLILAALGPEASAPVVLIFVFDNILLFSLVPFLMALAGVEKKSALATTREVIWRVLTHPFNVATLAGVLASYFRLELPTAIDRMVLWLSQA
;
A
#
# COMPACT_ATOMS: atom_id res chain seq x y z
N MET A 1 -18.95 21.28 6.11
CA MET A 1 -17.97 20.62 7.00
C MET A 1 -18.58 19.30 7.42
N ALA A 2 -17.84 18.20 7.40
CA ALA A 2 -18.38 16.92 7.86
C ALA A 2 -18.63 17.01 9.38
N ASP A 3 -19.85 16.76 9.83
CA ASP A 3 -20.18 16.74 11.26
C ASP A 3 -19.48 15.55 11.92
N LEU A 4 -19.10 15.67 13.20
CA LEU A 4 -18.33 14.63 13.91
C LEU A 4 -18.99 13.23 13.82
N VAL A 5 -20.33 13.22 13.79
CA VAL A 5 -21.17 12.03 13.65
C VAL A 5 -20.98 11.37 12.28
N SER A 6 -20.84 12.13 11.19
CA SER A 6 -20.62 11.55 9.85
C SER A 6 -19.24 10.93 9.74
N ILE A 7 -18.21 11.55 10.33
CA ILE A 7 -16.86 10.98 10.38
C ILE A 7 -16.86 9.68 11.20
N PHE A 8 -17.53 9.69 12.35
CA PHE A 8 -17.64 8.49 13.18
C PHE A 8 -18.35 7.35 12.43
N ASN A 9 -19.50 7.62 11.80
CA ASN A 9 -20.22 6.61 11.02
C ASN A 9 -19.43 6.08 9.82
N LEU A 10 -18.52 6.88 9.28
CA LEU A 10 -17.65 6.48 8.19
C LEU A 10 -16.55 5.51 8.66
N VAL A 11 -15.96 5.79 9.82
CA VAL A 11 -14.75 5.12 10.30
C VAL A 11 -15.07 3.95 11.24
N ALA A 12 -16.16 4.03 12.00
CA ALA A 12 -16.59 3.01 12.97
C ALA A 12 -16.76 1.60 12.36
N PRO A 13 -17.30 1.40 11.14
CA PRO A 13 -17.41 0.07 10.55
C PRO A 13 -16.05 -0.61 10.36
N PHE A 14 -15.02 0.13 9.96
CA PHE A 14 -13.67 -0.43 9.77
C PHE A 14 -13.10 -0.96 11.09
N PHE A 15 -13.10 -0.12 12.13
CA PHE A 15 -12.59 -0.52 13.44
C PHE A 15 -13.48 -1.57 14.11
N GLY A 16 -14.79 -1.52 13.89
CA GLY A 16 -15.74 -2.52 14.35
C GLY A 16 -15.47 -3.91 13.75
N LEU A 17 -15.21 -3.98 12.45
CA LEU A 17 -14.84 -5.24 11.78
C LEU A 17 -13.48 -5.76 12.25
N ILE A 18 -12.48 -4.89 12.44
CA ILE A 18 -11.18 -5.26 13.01
C ILE A 18 -11.36 -5.83 14.42
N LEU A 19 -12.15 -5.16 15.28
CA LEU A 19 -12.45 -5.61 16.63
C LEU A 19 -13.19 -6.96 16.62
N LEU A 20 -14.18 -7.12 15.74
CA LEU A 20 -14.93 -8.35 15.60
C LEU A 20 -14.01 -9.51 15.21
N GLY A 21 -13.14 -9.31 14.21
CA GLY A 21 -12.15 -10.30 13.80
C GLY A 21 -11.19 -10.68 14.94
N PHE A 22 -10.72 -9.68 15.70
CA PHE A 22 -9.89 -9.90 16.89
C PHE A 22 -10.60 -10.73 17.96
N VAL A 23 -11.85 -10.39 18.30
CA VAL A 23 -12.65 -11.10 19.30
C VAL A 23 -12.89 -12.56 18.86
N ILE A 24 -13.26 -12.78 17.60
CA ILE A 24 -13.47 -14.11 17.04
C ILE A 24 -12.17 -14.92 17.11
N GLY A 25 -11.06 -14.36 16.64
CA GLY A 25 -9.75 -15.03 16.67
C GLY A 25 -9.30 -15.38 18.08
N ARG A 26 -9.51 -14.46 19.04
CA ARG A 26 -9.15 -14.66 20.45
C ARG A 26 -10.03 -15.70 21.14
N TYR A 27 -11.32 -15.73 20.83
CA TYR A 27 -12.29 -16.66 21.42
C TYR A 27 -12.13 -18.07 20.85
N LYS A 28 -12.00 -18.20 19.53
CA LYS A 28 -11.83 -19.49 18.83
C LYS A 28 -10.39 -20.02 18.87
N ARG A 29 -9.43 -19.24 19.39
CA ARG A 29 -8.00 -19.58 19.44
C ARG A 29 -7.49 -20.04 18.07
N LEU A 30 -7.77 -19.23 17.04
CA LEU A 30 -7.43 -19.58 15.67
C LEU A 30 -5.90 -19.81 15.53
N PRO A 31 -5.49 -20.84 14.78
CA PRO A 31 -4.08 -21.13 14.54
C PRO A 31 -3.41 -19.99 13.76
N ALA A 32 -2.12 -19.75 14.02
CA ALA A 32 -1.33 -18.72 13.35
C ALA A 32 -1.19 -19.00 11.84
N GLU A 33 -1.21 -20.28 11.47
CA GLU A 33 -1.16 -20.76 10.09
C GLU A 33 -2.36 -20.26 9.26
N GLY A 34 -3.53 -20.16 9.88
CA GLY A 34 -4.73 -19.61 9.21
C GLY A 34 -4.59 -18.12 8.90
N LEU A 35 -3.98 -17.36 9.82
CA LEU A 35 -3.70 -15.95 9.61
C LEU A 35 -2.63 -15.74 8.52
N ALA A 36 -1.61 -16.59 8.48
CA ALA A 36 -0.57 -16.54 7.46
C ALA A 36 -1.16 -16.76 6.04
N TRP A 37 -2.06 -17.73 5.89
CA TRP A 37 -2.76 -17.96 4.62
C TRP A 37 -3.67 -16.80 4.22
N LEU A 38 -4.42 -16.23 5.17
CA LEU A 38 -5.26 -15.07 4.89
C LEU A 38 -4.41 -13.87 4.45
N GLN A 39 -3.27 -13.62 5.10
CA GLN A 39 -2.34 -12.58 4.70
C GLN A 39 -1.78 -12.83 3.29
N PHE A 40 -1.39 -14.07 2.98
CA PHE A 40 -0.93 -14.43 1.64
C PHE A 40 -2.02 -14.18 0.60
N PHE A 41 -3.25 -14.65 0.85
CA PHE A 41 -4.39 -14.43 -0.04
C PHE A 41 -4.62 -12.94 -0.30
N LEU A 42 -4.63 -12.12 0.76
CA LEU A 42 -4.84 -10.67 0.61
C LEU A 42 -3.73 -10.03 -0.22
N ILE A 43 -2.45 -10.28 0.11
CA ILE A 43 -1.30 -9.63 -0.52
C ILE A 43 -1.07 -10.12 -1.96
N TYR A 44 -1.25 -11.41 -2.23
CA TYR A 44 -0.87 -11.98 -3.53
C TYR A 44 -2.04 -12.26 -4.46
N VAL A 45 -3.27 -12.29 -3.97
CA VAL A 45 -4.45 -12.67 -4.76
C VAL A 45 -5.51 -11.57 -4.84
N ALA A 46 -5.93 -10.97 -3.72
CA ALA A 46 -7.04 -10.01 -3.70
C ALA A 46 -6.61 -8.56 -4.01
N LEU A 47 -5.53 -8.10 -3.38
CA LEU A 47 -5.05 -6.72 -3.55
C LEU A 47 -4.48 -6.39 -4.94
N PRO A 48 -3.72 -7.28 -5.63
CA PRO A 48 -3.21 -6.96 -6.95
C PRO A 48 -4.32 -6.61 -7.96
N PRO A 49 -5.45 -7.36 -8.04
CA PRO A 49 -6.64 -6.96 -8.80
C PRO A 49 -7.24 -5.61 -8.40
N LEU A 50 -7.31 -5.31 -7.10
CA LEU A 50 -7.77 -4.01 -6.62
C LEU A 50 -6.89 -2.88 -7.16
N PHE A 51 -5.57 -3.03 -7.07
CA PHE A 51 -4.62 -2.03 -7.54
C PHE A 51 -4.64 -1.88 -9.06
N TYR A 52 -4.77 -2.99 -9.79
CA TYR A 52 -4.95 -2.96 -11.23
C TYR A 52 -6.18 -2.13 -11.62
N ARG A 53 -7.35 -2.40 -11.05
CA ARG A 53 -8.59 -1.68 -11.39
C ARG A 53 -8.55 -0.21 -11.04
N LEU A 54 -8.03 0.12 -9.86
CA LEU A 54 -7.89 1.49 -9.41
C LEU A 54 -7.12 2.37 -10.42
N ILE A 55 -6.20 1.79 -11.18
CA ILE A 55 -5.39 2.49 -12.17
C ILE A 55 -5.94 2.31 -13.60
N ALA A 56 -6.31 1.09 -13.98
CA ALA A 56 -6.75 0.76 -15.34
C ALA A 56 -8.01 1.53 -15.75
N ASP A 57 -8.92 1.78 -14.80
CA ASP A 57 -10.19 2.48 -15.05
C ASP A 57 -10.02 4.01 -15.18
N LYS A 58 -8.80 4.55 -15.02
CA LYS A 58 -8.55 5.99 -15.01
C LYS A 58 -7.81 6.49 -16.25
N PRO A 59 -8.22 7.64 -16.82
CA PRO A 59 -7.48 8.24 -17.92
C PRO A 59 -6.13 8.78 -17.42
N LEU A 60 -5.06 8.50 -18.16
CA LEU A 60 -3.70 8.95 -17.84
C LEU A 60 -3.56 10.46 -17.65
N SER A 61 -4.43 11.27 -18.27
CA SER A 61 -4.45 12.72 -18.06
C SER A 61 -4.80 13.13 -16.63
N GLU A 62 -5.65 12.35 -15.94
CA GLU A 62 -5.96 12.56 -14.52
C GLU A 62 -4.83 12.05 -13.62
N LEU A 63 -4.05 11.08 -14.11
CA LEU A 63 -2.87 10.54 -13.44
C LEU A 63 -1.59 11.37 -13.67
N ALA A 64 -1.65 12.43 -14.47
CA ALA A 64 -0.50 13.27 -14.83
C ALA A 64 -0.35 14.54 -13.95
N ASN A 65 -0.83 14.52 -12.71
CA ASN A 65 -0.67 15.66 -11.80
C ASN A 65 0.65 15.59 -11.01
N TRP A 66 1.76 15.91 -11.68
CA TRP A 66 3.09 15.81 -11.07
C TRP A 66 3.32 16.72 -9.88
N ARG A 67 2.64 17.87 -9.81
CA ARG A 67 2.72 18.76 -8.64
C ARG A 67 2.11 18.09 -7.42
N PHE A 68 0.93 17.49 -7.58
CA PHE A 68 0.26 16.76 -6.50
C PHE A 68 1.08 15.55 -6.05
N VAL A 69 1.61 14.76 -6.99
CA VAL A 69 2.48 13.61 -6.69
C VAL A 69 3.73 14.06 -5.95
N ALA A 70 4.43 15.09 -6.42
CA ALA A 70 5.64 15.58 -5.77
C ALA A 70 5.36 16.06 -4.34
N CYS A 71 4.29 16.83 -4.12
CA CYS A 71 3.91 17.30 -2.79
C CYS A 71 3.58 16.15 -1.84
N THR A 72 2.75 15.20 -2.27
CA THR A 72 2.28 14.08 -1.44
C THR A 72 3.41 13.09 -1.14
N THR A 73 4.15 12.67 -2.16
CA THR A 73 5.31 11.77 -2.02
C THR A 73 6.39 12.39 -1.13
N THR A 74 6.65 13.70 -1.27
CA THR A 74 7.61 14.41 -0.40
C THR A 74 7.11 14.46 1.04
N ALA A 75 5.81 14.69 1.27
CA ALA A 75 5.24 14.66 2.61
C ALA A 75 5.40 13.28 3.26
N THR A 76 5.10 12.20 2.53
CA THR A 76 5.31 10.81 2.99
C THR A 76 6.79 10.54 3.28
N PHE A 77 7.70 10.99 2.39
CA PHE A 77 9.14 10.86 2.58
C PHE A 77 9.63 11.62 3.82
N CYS A 78 9.16 12.85 4.04
CA CYS A 78 9.50 13.63 5.22
C CYS A 78 9.00 12.96 6.52
N ALA A 79 7.77 12.42 6.51
CA ALA A 79 7.23 11.65 7.65
C ALA A 79 8.07 10.39 7.93
N PHE A 80 8.52 9.72 6.86
CA PHE A 80 9.42 8.57 6.96
C PHE A 80 10.75 8.98 7.58
N CYS A 81 11.40 10.01 7.05
CA CYS A 81 12.68 10.51 7.57
C CYS A 81 12.58 10.93 9.03
N LEU A 82 11.51 11.64 9.41
CA LEU A 82 11.29 12.06 10.79
C LEU A 82 11.23 10.84 11.72
N SER A 83 10.37 9.88 11.39
CA SER A 83 10.16 8.67 12.20
C SER A 83 11.40 7.77 12.22
N PHE A 84 12.11 7.66 11.09
CA PHE A 84 13.36 6.93 10.96
C PHE A 84 14.49 7.55 11.79
N VAL A 85 14.67 8.87 11.76
CA VAL A 85 15.71 9.57 12.54
C VAL A 85 15.42 9.47 14.04
N LEU A 86 14.17 9.67 14.44
CA LEU A 86 13.76 9.46 15.83
C LEU A 86 14.00 8.01 16.26
N GLY A 87 13.70 7.06 15.39
CA GLY A 87 13.95 5.64 15.65
C GLY A 87 15.42 5.26 15.74
N LEU A 88 16.28 5.83 14.87
CA LEU A 88 17.73 5.64 14.96
C LEU A 88 18.27 6.15 16.30
N ARG A 89 17.80 7.32 16.75
CA ARG A 89 18.20 7.89 18.05
C ARG A 89 17.72 7.03 19.22
N HIS A 90 16.46 6.58 19.17
CA HIS A 90 15.88 5.77 20.23
C HIS A 90 16.51 4.38 20.34
N ASN A 91 16.81 3.74 19.22
CA ASN A 91 17.35 2.37 19.19
C ASN A 91 18.89 2.33 19.14
N HIS A 92 19.58 3.40 19.56
CA HIS A 92 21.05 3.48 19.60
C HIS A 92 21.75 3.11 18.27
N GLY A 93 21.17 3.50 17.14
CA GLY A 93 21.73 3.23 15.81
C GLY A 93 21.35 1.88 15.20
N ASN A 94 20.43 1.11 15.80
CA ASN A 94 19.89 -0.10 15.19
C ASN A 94 19.07 0.24 13.93
N MET A 95 19.73 0.14 12.77
CA MET A 95 19.17 0.55 11.50
C MET A 95 17.94 -0.28 11.08
N PRO A 96 17.92 -1.63 11.19
CA PRO A 96 16.72 -2.41 10.85
C PRO A 96 15.48 -2.00 11.67
N GLN A 97 15.63 -1.81 12.99
CA GLN A 97 14.53 -1.36 13.84
C GLN A 97 14.08 0.06 13.49
N ALA A 98 15.02 0.96 13.22
CA ALA A 98 14.71 2.32 12.81
C ALA A 98 13.97 2.36 11.46
N VAL A 99 14.33 1.51 10.48
CA VAL A 99 13.61 1.39 9.21
C VAL A 99 12.15 0.97 9.47
N MET A 100 11.92 -0.03 10.32
CA MET A 100 10.55 -0.45 10.67
C MET A 100 9.75 0.67 11.36
N GLN A 101 10.39 1.46 12.22
CA GLN A 101 9.75 2.63 12.83
C GLN A 101 9.49 3.76 11.82
N GLY A 102 10.38 3.95 10.85
CA GLY A 102 10.17 4.82 9.70
C GLY A 102 8.91 4.44 8.91
N VAL A 103 8.74 3.14 8.62
CA VAL A 103 7.54 2.60 7.99
C VAL A 103 6.31 2.82 8.87
N ALA A 104 6.39 2.51 10.15
CA ALA A 104 5.26 2.68 11.06
C ALA A 104 4.76 4.14 11.16
N GLY A 105 5.66 5.11 11.03
CA GLY A 105 5.31 6.53 11.08
C GLY A 105 4.90 7.16 9.75
N ALA A 106 5.19 6.52 8.61
CA ALA A 106 4.90 7.07 7.29
C ALA A 106 3.91 6.26 6.46
N TYR A 107 3.90 4.93 6.61
CA TYR A 107 3.03 4.06 5.85
C TYR A 107 1.63 4.07 6.46
N SER A 108 0.79 4.92 5.90
CA SER A 108 -0.63 4.92 6.22
C SER A 108 -1.30 3.67 5.66
N ASN A 109 -2.50 3.36 6.15
CA ASN A 109 -3.34 2.30 5.59
C ASN A 109 -4.01 2.77 4.29
N ILE A 110 -3.19 3.23 3.35
CA ILE A 110 -3.65 3.80 2.09
C ILE A 110 -4.21 2.74 1.15
N GLY A 111 -3.76 1.48 1.26
CA GLY A 111 -4.27 0.39 0.45
C GLY A 111 -5.65 -0.10 0.87
N TYR A 112 -5.90 -0.29 2.18
CA TYR A 112 -7.15 -0.90 2.64
C TYR A 112 -8.20 0.13 3.06
N MET A 113 -7.79 1.20 3.74
CA MET A 113 -8.73 2.21 4.26
C MET A 113 -8.77 3.49 3.43
N GLY A 114 -7.70 3.81 2.70
CA GLY A 114 -7.56 5.05 1.93
C GLY A 114 -8.70 5.31 0.94
N PRO A 115 -8.85 4.49 -0.13
CA PRO A 115 -9.91 4.64 -1.12
C PRO A 115 -11.31 4.70 -0.53
N PRO A 116 -11.79 3.74 0.28
CA PRO A 116 -13.18 3.78 0.73
C PRO A 116 -13.46 4.97 1.64
N LEU A 117 -12.52 5.39 2.50
CA LEU A 117 -12.72 6.56 3.37
C LEU A 117 -12.70 7.87 2.58
N ILE A 118 -11.73 8.06 1.70
CA ILE A 118 -11.63 9.31 0.94
C ILE A 118 -12.77 9.45 -0.05
N LEU A 119 -13.16 8.37 -0.75
CA LEU A 119 -14.28 8.41 -1.69
C LEU A 119 -15.61 8.67 -0.98
N ALA A 120 -15.80 8.13 0.22
CA ALA A 120 -17.01 8.38 0.97
C ALA A 120 -17.03 9.77 1.63
N ALA A 121 -15.87 10.34 1.96
CA ALA A 121 -15.77 11.68 2.55
C ALA A 121 -15.78 12.82 1.52
N LEU A 122 -15.08 12.65 0.39
CA LEU A 122 -14.86 13.68 -0.64
C LEU A 122 -15.60 13.39 -1.94
N GLY A 123 -16.22 12.22 -2.08
CA GLY A 123 -16.94 11.79 -3.27
C GLY A 123 -16.06 11.13 -4.33
N PRO A 124 -16.67 10.68 -5.45
CA PRO A 124 -15.98 9.96 -6.53
C PRO A 124 -14.85 10.74 -7.22
N GLU A 125 -14.90 12.07 -7.17
CA GLU A 125 -13.90 12.95 -7.79
C GLU A 125 -12.51 12.80 -7.15
N ALA A 126 -12.45 12.42 -5.87
CA ALA A 126 -11.19 12.17 -5.17
C ALA A 126 -10.50 10.86 -5.58
N SER A 127 -11.14 10.05 -6.44
CA SER A 127 -10.63 8.76 -6.87
C SER A 127 -9.25 8.85 -7.54
N ALA A 128 -9.05 9.75 -8.51
CA ALA A 128 -7.76 9.88 -9.17
C ALA A 128 -6.64 10.36 -8.22
N PRO A 129 -6.83 11.41 -7.39
CA PRO A 129 -5.87 11.79 -6.36
C PRO A 129 -5.49 10.65 -5.41
N VAL A 130 -6.45 9.86 -4.94
CA VAL A 130 -6.17 8.72 -4.04
C VAL A 130 -5.28 7.70 -4.71
N VAL A 131 -5.58 7.36 -5.97
CA VAL A 131 -4.80 6.40 -6.75
C VAL A 131 -3.37 6.89 -6.96
N LEU A 132 -3.19 8.20 -7.19
CA LEU A 132 -1.86 8.80 -7.27
C LEU A 132 -1.07 8.66 -5.96
N ILE A 133 -1.64 9.06 -4.83
CA ILE A 133 -0.94 8.91 -3.54
C ILE A 133 -0.61 7.42 -3.32
N PHE A 134 -1.58 6.55 -3.55
CA PHE A 134 -1.41 5.11 -3.40
C PHE A 134 -0.23 4.59 -4.25
N VAL A 135 -0.20 4.86 -5.55
CA VAL A 135 0.84 4.35 -6.45
C VAL A 135 2.23 4.84 -6.03
N PHE A 136 2.37 6.14 -5.79
CA PHE A 136 3.67 6.73 -5.50
C PHE A 136 4.17 6.42 -4.08
N ASP A 137 3.30 6.35 -3.09
CA ASP A 137 3.67 5.94 -1.73
C ASP A 137 4.13 4.47 -1.69
N ASN A 138 3.44 3.57 -2.40
CA ASN A 138 3.84 2.16 -2.45
C ASN A 138 5.15 1.98 -3.22
N ILE A 139 5.34 2.67 -4.36
CA ILE A 139 6.63 2.67 -5.07
C ILE A 139 7.74 3.19 -4.16
N LEU A 140 7.51 4.32 -3.46
CA LEU A 140 8.49 4.91 -2.55
C LEU A 140 8.86 3.93 -1.43
N LEU A 141 7.88 3.47 -0.65
CA LEU A 141 8.13 2.69 0.56
C LEU A 141 8.57 1.27 0.26
N PHE A 142 7.99 0.60 -0.75
CA PHE A 142 8.46 -0.74 -1.14
C PHE A 142 9.77 -0.73 -1.91
N SER A 143 10.27 0.43 -2.35
CA SER A 143 11.64 0.57 -2.84
C SER A 143 12.61 0.91 -1.72
N LEU A 144 12.27 1.90 -0.91
CA LEU A 144 13.14 2.45 0.12
C LEU A 144 13.37 1.45 1.27
N VAL A 145 12.33 0.72 1.69
CA VAL A 145 12.42 -0.18 2.85
C VAL A 145 13.34 -1.37 2.56
N PRO A 146 13.15 -2.16 1.48
CA PRO A 146 14.09 -3.23 1.16
C PRO A 146 15.49 -2.70 0.95
N PHE A 147 15.66 -1.55 0.30
CA PHE A 147 16.97 -0.91 0.11
C PHE A 147 17.68 -0.61 1.43
N LEU A 148 17.00 0.05 2.38
CA LEU A 148 17.59 0.37 3.68
C LEU A 148 17.84 -0.87 4.53
N MET A 149 16.98 -1.89 4.45
CA MET A 149 17.20 -3.18 5.13
C MET A 149 18.42 -3.92 4.57
N ALA A 150 18.64 -3.82 3.26
CA ALA A 150 19.81 -4.34 2.58
C ALA A 150 21.09 -3.62 3.04
N LEU A 151 21.06 -2.28 3.10
CA LEU A 151 22.17 -1.45 3.58
C LEU A 151 22.49 -1.70 5.05
N ALA A 152 21.49 -1.99 5.87
CA ALA A 152 21.64 -2.32 7.27
C ALA A 152 22.38 -3.66 7.51
N GLY A 153 22.73 -4.41 6.46
CA GLY A 153 23.53 -5.62 6.56
C GLY A 153 22.81 -6.80 7.21
N VAL A 154 21.47 -6.80 7.21
CA VAL A 154 20.66 -7.92 7.71
C VAL A 154 21.01 -9.22 6.97
N GLU A 155 21.41 -9.11 5.71
CA GLU A 155 21.97 -10.21 4.91
C GLU A 155 23.44 -9.90 4.56
N LYS A 156 24.38 -10.81 4.87
CA LYS A 156 25.82 -10.69 4.57
C LYS A 156 26.10 -10.88 3.06
N LYS A 157 25.63 -9.96 2.22
CA LYS A 157 25.83 -9.97 0.76
C LYS A 157 26.70 -8.79 0.31
N SER A 158 27.37 -8.93 -0.83
CA SER A 158 28.17 -7.84 -1.41
C SER A 158 27.26 -6.70 -1.85
N ALA A 159 27.74 -5.44 -1.79
CA ALA A 159 26.93 -4.26 -2.11
C ALA A 159 26.24 -4.34 -3.50
N LEU A 160 26.91 -4.96 -4.49
CA LEU A 160 26.36 -5.17 -5.83
C LEU A 160 25.25 -6.23 -5.84
N ALA A 161 25.44 -7.36 -5.15
CA ALA A 161 24.43 -8.41 -5.03
C ALA A 161 23.19 -7.91 -4.30
N THR A 162 23.41 -7.16 -3.22
CA THR A 162 22.38 -6.49 -2.42
C THR A 162 21.57 -5.50 -3.26
N THR A 163 22.24 -4.66 -4.06
CA THR A 163 21.55 -3.69 -4.94
C THR A 163 20.72 -4.39 -6.02
N ARG A 164 21.27 -5.42 -6.66
CA ARG A 164 20.55 -6.22 -7.67
C ARG A 164 19.33 -6.89 -7.07
N GLU A 165 19.46 -7.46 -5.89
CA GLU A 165 18.36 -8.11 -5.19
C GLU A 165 17.26 -7.13 -4.77
N VAL A 166 17.64 -5.95 -4.28
CA VAL A 166 16.68 -4.89 -3.98
C VAL A 166 15.89 -4.51 -5.24
N ILE A 167 16.58 -4.19 -6.34
CA ILE A 167 15.92 -3.86 -7.61
C ILE A 167 14.97 -4.99 -8.04
N TRP A 168 15.42 -6.24 -7.94
CA TRP A 168 14.62 -7.39 -8.30
C TRP A 168 13.38 -7.54 -7.40
N ARG A 169 13.54 -7.47 -6.07
CA ARG A 169 12.42 -7.54 -5.11
C ARG A 169 11.42 -6.41 -5.30
N VAL A 170 11.90 -5.21 -5.64
CA VAL A 170 11.05 -4.05 -5.95
C VAL A 170 10.25 -4.32 -7.22
N LEU A 171 10.91 -4.69 -8.32
CA LEU A 171 10.24 -4.91 -9.60
C LEU A 171 9.29 -6.12 -9.57
N THR A 172 9.60 -7.14 -8.77
CA THR A 172 8.77 -8.35 -8.65
C THR A 172 7.74 -8.26 -7.53
N HIS A 173 7.71 -7.16 -6.77
CA HIS A 173 6.72 -6.99 -5.71
C HIS A 173 5.31 -7.00 -6.33
N PRO A 174 4.36 -7.82 -5.83
CA PRO A 174 3.05 -8.03 -6.47
C PRO A 174 2.30 -6.71 -6.71
N PHE A 175 2.45 -5.75 -5.81
CA PHE A 175 1.80 -4.44 -5.93
C PHE A 175 2.43 -3.54 -6.99
N ASN A 176 3.76 -3.60 -7.15
CA ASN A 176 4.45 -2.84 -8.20
C ASN A 176 4.14 -3.43 -9.58
N VAL A 177 4.10 -4.77 -9.68
CA VAL A 177 3.68 -5.48 -10.89
C VAL A 177 2.23 -5.13 -11.26
N ALA A 178 1.31 -5.19 -10.30
CA ALA A 178 -0.09 -4.84 -10.53
C ALA A 178 -0.27 -3.37 -10.94
N THR A 179 0.48 -2.47 -10.30
CA THR A 179 0.50 -1.05 -10.63
C THR A 179 0.97 -0.83 -12.06
N LEU A 180 2.09 -1.45 -12.45
CA LEU A 180 2.62 -1.36 -13.81
C LEU A 180 1.64 -1.94 -14.84
N ALA A 181 1.03 -3.09 -14.54
CA ALA A 181 0.01 -3.70 -15.38
C ALA A 181 -1.20 -2.79 -15.56
N GLY A 182 -1.65 -2.12 -14.49
CA GLY A 182 -2.75 -1.14 -14.54
C GLY A 182 -2.40 0.08 -15.41
N VAL A 183 -1.20 0.63 -15.26
CA VAL A 183 -0.72 1.75 -16.09
C VAL A 183 -0.65 1.36 -17.56
N LEU A 184 -0.09 0.19 -17.87
CA LEU A 184 0.00 -0.32 -19.24
C LEU A 184 -1.39 -0.57 -19.83
N ALA A 185 -2.32 -1.13 -19.06
CA ALA A 185 -3.69 -1.34 -19.49
C ALA A 185 -4.42 -0.03 -19.80
N SER A 186 -4.27 0.98 -18.94
CA SER A 186 -4.82 2.33 -19.19
C SER A 186 -4.18 2.99 -20.42
N TYR A 187 -2.86 2.86 -20.60
CA TYR A 187 -2.13 3.44 -21.74
C TYR A 187 -2.54 2.84 -23.09
N PHE A 188 -2.58 1.52 -23.16
CA PHE A 188 -2.93 0.81 -24.40
C PHE A 188 -4.43 0.63 -24.59
N ARG A 189 -5.26 1.09 -23.63
CA ARG A 189 -6.70 0.83 -23.58
C ARG A 189 -7.01 -0.66 -23.75
N LEU A 190 -6.27 -1.49 -23.03
CA LEU A 190 -6.43 -2.94 -23.08
C LEU A 190 -7.70 -3.34 -22.33
N GLU A 191 -8.68 -3.84 -23.08
CA GLU A 191 -9.87 -4.47 -22.51
C GLU A 191 -9.58 -5.93 -22.20
N LEU A 192 -9.73 -6.31 -20.93
CA LEU A 192 -9.63 -7.71 -20.53
C LEU A 192 -10.83 -8.51 -21.08
N PRO A 193 -10.63 -9.79 -21.45
CA PRO A 193 -11.75 -10.67 -21.75
C PRO A 193 -12.75 -10.71 -20.58
N THR A 194 -14.05 -10.72 -20.89
CA THR A 194 -15.14 -10.55 -19.91
C THR A 194 -15.02 -11.48 -18.69
N ALA A 195 -14.57 -12.72 -18.89
CA ALA A 195 -14.38 -13.68 -17.79
C ALA A 195 -13.27 -13.24 -16.83
N ILE A 196 -12.14 -12.76 -17.36
CA ILE A 196 -10.99 -12.32 -16.58
C ILE A 196 -11.32 -11.02 -15.85
N ASP A 197 -11.98 -10.07 -16.53
CA ASP A 197 -12.40 -8.81 -15.91
C ASP A 197 -13.32 -9.04 -14.70
N ARG A 198 -14.28 -9.98 -14.81
CA ARG A 198 -15.14 -10.36 -13.68
C ARG A 198 -14.37 -10.99 -12.52
N MET A 199 -13.38 -11.83 -12.81
CA MET A 199 -12.52 -12.39 -11.77
C MET A 199 -11.73 -11.30 -11.04
N VAL A 200 -11.16 -10.35 -11.79
CA VAL A 200 -10.45 -9.19 -11.24
C VAL A 200 -11.38 -8.35 -10.37
N LEU A 201 -12.63 -8.14 -10.80
CA LEU A 201 -13.65 -7.43 -10.02
C LEU A 201 -14.01 -8.14 -8.71
N TRP A 202 -14.25 -9.45 -8.75
CA TRP A 202 -14.62 -10.18 -7.54
C TRP A 202 -13.46 -10.24 -6.55
N LEU A 203 -12.24 -10.41 -7.04
CA LEU A 203 -11.05 -10.41 -6.20
C LEU A 203 -10.76 -9.03 -5.57
N SER A 204 -11.06 -7.94 -6.28
CA SER A 204 -10.88 -6.60 -5.73
C SER A 204 -11.90 -6.22 -4.64
N GLN A 205 -12.98 -6.99 -4.52
CA GLN A 205 -14.06 -6.80 -3.54
C GLN A 205 -14.05 -7.85 -2.42
N ALA A 206 -13.09 -8.78 -2.43
CA ALA A 206 -12.93 -9.85 -1.45
C ALA A 206 -12.36 -9.34 -0.12
#